data_AF-A0A558G7R9-F1
#
_entry.id   AF-A0A558G7R9-F1
#
_cell.length_a   1.000
_cell.length_b   1.000
_cell.length_c   1.000
_cell.angle_alpha   90.00
_cell.angle_beta   90.00
_cell.angle_gamma   90.00
#
_symmetry.space_group_name_H-M   'P 1'
#
loop_
_entity.id
_entity.type
_entity.pdbx_description
1 polymer ?
#
loop_
_entity_poly.entity_id
_entity_poly.type
_entity_poly.pdbx_seq_one_letter_code
_entity_poly.pdbx_strand_id
1 'polypeptide(L)'
;MDFDYSRGVTGYVLVLTRLITGYWFLHAGLGKITGEPFSAAGYLANAPAASPLQGFFAWAAATPWLLDLTNVMVPWGEFLIGLGLIVGALVRLAAFFGGVLMVFFYLGNAEWGHGVVNGDLFGLMMFVIVGTLA
;
A
#
# COMPACT_ATOMS: atom_id res chain seq x y z
N MET A 1 -13.99 23.87 21.44
CA MET A 1 -13.98 22.48 20.95
C MET A 1 -12.74 21.83 21.52
N ASP A 2 -12.89 21.04 22.58
CA ASP A 2 -11.76 20.30 23.14
C ASP A 2 -11.55 19.05 22.26
N PHE A 3 -10.41 19.02 21.57
CA PHE A 3 -10.01 17.87 20.76
C PHE A 3 -9.46 16.78 21.68
N ASP A 4 -10.36 15.99 22.28
CA ASP A 4 -10.00 14.89 23.18
C ASP A 4 -9.07 13.86 22.51
N TYR A 5 -9.22 13.70 21.19
CA TYR A 5 -8.36 12.88 20.35
C TYR A 5 -6.88 13.33 20.32
N SER A 6 -6.62 14.63 20.52
CA SER A 6 -5.27 15.23 20.43
C SER A 6 -4.44 15.13 21.72
N ARG A 7 -5.04 14.69 22.84
CA ARG A 7 -4.41 14.71 24.17
C ARG A 7 -4.09 13.33 24.73
N GLY A 8 -4.48 12.26 24.05
CA GLY A 8 -4.32 10.87 24.49
C GLY A 8 -3.34 10.05 23.65
N VAL A 9 -3.05 8.83 24.12
CA VAL A 9 -2.20 7.83 23.44
C VAL A 9 -2.65 7.59 21.99
N THR A 10 -3.96 7.60 21.73
CA THR A 10 -4.53 7.39 20.39
C THR A 10 -4.05 8.43 19.37
N GLY A 11 -3.97 9.71 19.75
CA GLY A 11 -3.48 10.77 18.86
C GLY A 11 -2.01 10.57 18.49
N TYR A 12 -1.17 10.21 19.48
CA TYR A 12 0.24 9.90 19.23
C TYR A 12 0.42 8.67 18.34
N VAL A 13 -0.35 7.61 18.60
CA VAL A 13 -0.34 6.40 17.76
C VAL A 13 -0.74 6.74 16.33
N LEU A 14 -1.84 7.47 16.12
CA LEU A 14 -2.24 7.87 14.77
C LEU A 14 -1.15 8.68 14.06
N VAL A 15 -0.58 9.70 14.71
CA VAL A 15 0.45 10.54 14.08
C VAL A 15 1.67 9.71 13.71
N LEU A 16 2.16 8.86 14.62
CA LEU A 16 3.31 7.99 14.35
C LEU A 16 3.02 7.00 13.23
N THR A 17 1.90 6.27 13.29
CA THR A 17 1.52 5.32 12.24
C THR A 17 1.36 6.03 10.90
N ARG A 18 0.77 7.23 10.87
CA ARG A 18 0.58 8.02 9.66
C ARG A 18 1.92 8.46 9.06
N LEU A 19 2.84 8.95 9.87
CA LEU A 19 4.15 9.40 9.39
C LEU A 19 5.01 8.24 8.89
N ILE A 20 5.04 7.11 9.59
CA ILE A 20 5.81 5.93 9.18
C ILE A 20 5.23 5.35 7.88
N THR A 21 3.92 5.13 7.83
CA THR A 21 3.25 4.54 6.66
C THR A 21 3.31 5.50 5.47
N GLY A 22 3.10 6.80 5.72
CA GLY A 22 3.19 7.83 4.70
C GLY A 22 4.59 7.94 4.12
N TYR A 23 5.63 7.94 4.96
CA TYR A 23 7.02 7.95 4.49
C TYR A 23 7.35 6.70 3.67
N TRP A 24 6.92 5.52 4.12
CA TRP A 24 7.13 4.26 3.40
C TRP A 24 6.55 4.32 1.98
N PHE A 25 5.28 4.66 1.84
CA PHE A 25 4.62 4.74 0.52
C PHE A 25 5.16 5.89 -0.34
N LEU A 26 5.45 7.04 0.27
CA LEU A 26 6.01 8.19 -0.44
C LEU A 26 7.38 7.86 -1.02
N HIS A 27 8.25 7.25 -0.21
CA HIS A 27 9.57 6.82 -0.63
C HIS A 27 9.50 5.72 -1.72
N ALA A 28 8.63 4.72 -1.55
CA ALA A 28 8.44 3.64 -2.52
C ALA A 28 7.94 4.17 -3.87
N GLY A 29 6.92 5.03 -3.87
CA GLY A 29 6.38 5.62 -5.10
C GLY A 29 7.37 6.57 -5.77
N LEU A 30 8.02 7.45 -5.00
CA LEU A 30 9.04 8.36 -5.53
C LEU A 30 10.18 7.57 -6.19
N GLY A 31 10.69 6.53 -5.53
CA GLY A 31 11.74 5.67 -6.08
C GLY A 31 11.35 5.01 -7.41
N LYS A 32 10.08 4.59 -7.55
CA LYS A 32 9.55 4.04 -8.80
C LYS A 32 9.34 5.08 -9.91
N ILE A 33 9.13 6.34 -9.56
CA ILE A 33 8.95 7.44 -10.52
C ILE A 33 10.29 8.00 -11.01
N THR A 34 11.26 8.16 -10.11
CA THR A 34 12.53 8.85 -10.43
C THR A 34 13.70 7.91 -10.68
N GLY A 35 13.56 6.62 -10.34
CA GLY A 35 14.58 5.61 -10.54
C GLY A 35 14.54 5.01 -11.94
N GLU A 36 14.94 3.74 -12.03
CA GLU A 36 14.80 2.94 -13.25
C GLU A 36 13.32 2.77 -13.63
N PRO A 37 13.00 2.59 -14.93
CA PRO A 37 11.63 2.39 -15.39
C PRO A 37 10.95 1.24 -14.63
N PHE A 38 9.92 1.58 -13.84
CA PHE A 38 9.14 0.60 -13.10
C PHE A 38 8.38 -0.34 -14.05
N SER A 39 8.38 -1.63 -13.72
CA SER A 39 7.56 -2.63 -14.39
C SER A 39 6.96 -3.61 -13.38
N ALA A 40 5.64 -3.72 -13.39
CA ALA A 40 4.88 -4.70 -12.61
C ALA A 40 4.85 -6.08 -13.28
N ALA A 41 5.34 -6.22 -14.52
CA ALA A 41 5.22 -7.46 -15.30
C ALA A 41 5.82 -8.67 -14.56
N GLY A 42 7.02 -8.50 -14.01
CA GLY A 42 7.69 -9.55 -13.24
C GLY A 42 6.94 -9.93 -11.97
N TYR A 43 6.40 -8.93 -11.26
CA TYR A 43 5.61 -9.13 -10.05
C TYR A 43 4.34 -9.95 -10.34
N LEU A 44 3.60 -9.55 -11.38
CA LEU A 44 2.33 -10.18 -11.74
C LEU A 44 2.53 -11.58 -12.36
N ALA A 45 3.51 -11.74 -13.27
CA ALA A 45 3.74 -13.01 -13.95
C ALA A 45 4.29 -14.10 -13.03
N ASN A 46 4.97 -13.73 -11.94
CA ASN A 46 5.65 -14.67 -11.04
C ASN A 46 4.98 -14.79 -9.66
N ALA A 47 3.67 -14.51 -9.58
CA ALA A 47 2.90 -14.76 -8.37
C ALA A 47 3.05 -16.23 -7.93
N PRO A 48 3.36 -16.52 -6.64
CA PRO A 48 3.52 -17.88 -6.16
C PRO A 48 2.25 -18.72 -6.33
N ALA A 49 2.40 -20.04 -6.44
CA ALA A 49 1.27 -20.96 -6.56
C ALA A 49 0.33 -20.93 -5.34
N ALA A 50 0.82 -20.50 -4.18
CA ALA A 50 0.02 -20.30 -2.98
C ALA A 50 -0.87 -19.05 -3.06
N SER A 51 -0.59 -18.11 -3.98
CA SER A 51 -1.35 -16.87 -4.10
C SER A 51 -2.77 -17.13 -4.62
N PRO A 52 -3.82 -16.70 -3.88
CA PRO A 52 -5.19 -16.73 -4.36
C PRO A 52 -5.41 -15.84 -5.59
N LEU A 53 -4.50 -14.89 -5.83
CA LEU A 53 -4.55 -13.96 -6.95
C LEU A 53 -3.72 -14.43 -8.15
N GLN A 54 -3.05 -15.58 -8.08
CA GLN A 54 -2.13 -16.04 -9.14
C GLN A 54 -2.76 -16.00 -10.53
N GLY A 55 -3.98 -16.54 -10.69
CA GLY A 55 -4.68 -16.55 -11.97
C GLY A 55 -5.03 -15.14 -12.48
N PHE A 56 -5.47 -14.26 -11.58
CA PHE A 56 -5.78 -12.87 -11.91
C PHE A 56 -4.50 -12.10 -12.30
N PHE A 57 -3.39 -12.31 -11.59
CA PHE A 57 -2.11 -11.67 -11.88
C PHE A 57 -1.50 -12.16 -13.19
N ALA A 58 -1.57 -13.46 -13.47
CA ALA A 58 -1.15 -14.01 -14.76
C ALA A 58 -1.95 -13.41 -15.93
N TRP A 59 -3.27 -13.28 -15.77
CA TRP A 59 -4.13 -12.62 -16.76
C TRP A 59 -3.78 -11.14 -16.92
N ALA A 60 -3.56 -10.41 -15.82
CA ALA A 60 -3.19 -9.00 -15.83
C ALA A 60 -1.83 -8.77 -16.50
N ALA A 61 -0.85 -9.64 -16.23
CA ALA A 61 0.47 -9.60 -16.87
C ALA A 61 0.39 -9.85 -18.39
N ALA A 62 -0.51 -10.74 -18.83
CA ALA A 62 -0.71 -11.06 -20.24
C ALA A 62 -1.59 -10.04 -20.99
N THR A 63 -2.20 -9.08 -20.29
CA THR A 63 -3.13 -8.10 -20.87
C THR A 63 -2.45 -6.72 -21.00
N PRO A 64 -2.04 -6.29 -22.22
CA PRO A 64 -1.15 -5.13 -22.38
C PRO A 64 -1.67 -3.84 -21.76
N TRP A 65 -2.92 -3.47 -22.02
CA TRP A 65 -3.49 -2.22 -21.50
C TRP A 65 -3.59 -2.21 -19.96
N LEU A 66 -3.80 -3.38 -19.34
CA LEU A 66 -3.91 -3.51 -17.89
C LEU A 66 -2.52 -3.49 -17.24
N LEU A 67 -1.53 -4.10 -17.88
CA LEU A 67 -0.15 -4.01 -17.46
C LEU A 67 0.36 -2.57 -17.55
N ASP A 68 0.10 -1.88 -18.67
CA ASP A 68 0.48 -0.47 -18.85
C ASP A 68 -0.20 0.43 -17.81
N LEU A 69 -1.49 0.21 -17.56
CA LEU A 69 -2.21 0.90 -16.49
C LEU A 69 -1.56 0.64 -15.13
N THR A 70 -1.21 -0.61 -14.81
CA THR A 70 -0.58 -0.99 -13.54
C THR A 70 0.79 -0.33 -13.37
N ASN A 71 1.59 -0.26 -14.44
CA ASN A 71 2.90 0.38 -14.46
C ASN A 71 2.84 1.89 -14.14
N VAL A 72 1.71 2.55 -14.45
CA VAL A 72 1.49 3.96 -14.10
C VAL A 72 0.84 4.08 -12.71
N MET A 73 -0.21 3.29 -12.45
CA MET A 73 -1.04 3.43 -11.26
C MET A 73 -0.31 3.03 -9.97
N VAL A 74 0.58 2.04 -10.00
CA VAL A 74 1.31 1.62 -8.78
C VAL A 74 2.29 2.71 -8.32
N PRO A 75 3.23 3.22 -9.13
CA PRO A 75 4.15 4.28 -8.69
C PRO A 75 3.44 5.56 -8.23
N TRP A 76 2.49 6.04 -9.05
CA TRP A 76 1.76 7.27 -8.73
C TRP A 76 0.79 7.09 -7.58
N GLY A 77 0.14 5.94 -7.47
CA GLY A 77 -0.71 5.59 -6.35
C GLY A 77 0.06 5.60 -5.03
N GLU A 78 1.18 4.88 -4.97
CA GLU A 78 2.05 4.87 -3.79
C GLU A 78 2.53 6.27 -3.40
N PHE A 79 3.00 7.05 -4.38
CA PHE A 79 3.46 8.41 -4.16
C PHE A 79 2.36 9.31 -3.58
N LEU A 80 1.17 9.32 -4.20
CA LEU A 80 0.05 10.18 -3.78
C LEU A 80 -0.55 9.75 -2.45
N ILE A 81 -0.64 8.44 -2.18
CA ILE A 81 -1.04 7.90 -0.87
C ILE A 81 -0.06 8.37 0.19
N GLY A 82 1.24 8.17 -0.04
CA GLY A 82 2.29 8.60 0.89
C GLY A 82 2.25 10.09 1.16
N LEU A 83 2.11 10.90 0.11
CA LEU A 83 2.02 12.35 0.21
C LEU A 83 0.79 12.79 1.01
N GLY A 84 -0.39 12.21 0.73
CA GLY A 84 -1.62 12.50 1.46
C GLY A 84 -1.51 12.18 2.95
N LEU A 85 -0.88 11.04 3.29
CA LEU A 85 -0.62 10.68 4.68
C LEU A 85 0.37 11.63 5.36
N ILE A 86 1.48 12.00 4.71
CA ILE A 86 2.47 12.92 5.31
C ILE A 86 1.84 14.30 5.55
N VAL A 87 1.27 14.90 4.51
CA VAL A 87 0.66 16.23 4.56
C VAL A 87 -0.56 16.26 5.49
N GLY A 88 -1.24 15.12 5.66
CA GLY A 88 -2.48 15.06 6.43
C GLY A 88 -3.70 15.51 5.64
N ALA A 89 -3.64 15.49 4.30
CA ALA A 89 -4.75 15.83 3.42
C ALA A 89 -5.35 14.55 2.82
N LEU A 90 -6.69 14.47 2.78
CA LEU A 90 -7.41 13.30 2.25
C LEU A 90 -6.98 11.97 2.92
N VAL A 91 -6.62 12.00 4.20
CA VAL A 91 -6.01 10.87 4.93
C VAL A 91 -6.83 9.59 4.83
N ARG A 92 -8.16 9.68 4.99
CA ARG A 92 -9.05 8.52 4.89
C ARG A 92 -9.08 7.92 3.48
N LEU A 93 -9.03 8.76 2.45
CA LEU A 93 -8.99 8.32 1.06
C LEU A 93 -7.64 7.65 0.74
N ALA A 94 -6.54 8.27 1.17
CA ALA A 94 -5.20 7.70 1.06
C ALA A 94 -5.11 6.35 1.80
N ALA A 95 -5.69 6.26 2.99
CA ALA A 95 -5.71 5.04 3.78
C ALA A 95 -6.54 3.92 3.13
N PHE A 96 -7.68 4.27 2.54
CA PHE A 96 -8.51 3.33 1.79
C PHE A 96 -7.75 2.72 0.61
N PHE A 97 -7.18 3.55 -0.27
CA PHE A 97 -6.44 3.03 -1.44
C PHE A 97 -5.13 2.34 -1.07
N GLY A 98 -4.43 2.82 -0.03
CA GLY A 98 -3.25 2.14 0.52
C GLY A 98 -3.60 0.76 1.07
N GLY A 99 -4.73 0.66 1.78
CA GLY A 99 -5.27 -0.63 2.22
C GLY A 99 -5.59 -1.57 1.06
N VAL A 100 -6.25 -1.07 0.00
CA VAL A 100 -6.51 -1.87 -1.21
C VAL A 100 -5.23 -2.38 -1.84
N LEU A 101 -4.20 -1.54 -1.99
CA LEU A 101 -2.91 -1.96 -2.54
C LEU A 101 -2.22 -3.01 -1.65
N MET A 102 -2.28 -2.81 -0.32
CA MET A 102 -1.73 -3.79 0.63
C MET A 102 -2.46 -5.13 0.60
N VAL A 103 -3.77 -5.15 0.32
CA VAL A 103 -4.50 -6.42 0.09
C VAL A 103 -3.95 -7.15 -1.14
N PHE A 104 -3.69 -6.42 -2.23
CA PHE A 104 -3.06 -7.01 -3.42
C PHE A 104 -1.66 -7.54 -3.12
N PHE A 105 -0.83 -6.81 -2.36
CA PHE A 105 0.51 -7.27 -1.99
C PHE A 105 0.46 -8.49 -1.06
N TYR A 106 -0.35 -8.45 -0.01
CA TYR A 106 -0.48 -9.56 0.93
C TYR A 106 -0.95 -10.85 0.27
N LEU A 107 -2.00 -10.78 -0.56
CA LEU A 107 -2.52 -11.95 -1.27
C LEU A 107 -1.65 -12.34 -2.47
N GLY A 108 -1.02 -11.36 -3.11
CA GLY A 108 -0.15 -11.54 -4.29
C GLY A 108 1.17 -12.22 -3.94
N ASN A 109 1.84 -11.75 -2.89
CA ASN A 109 3.09 -12.31 -2.39
C ASN A 109 2.85 -13.69 -1.76
N ALA A 110 1.76 -13.84 -0.99
CA ALA A 110 1.41 -15.09 -0.31
C ALA A 110 2.57 -15.75 0.44
N GLU A 111 3.46 -14.94 1.02
CA GLU A 111 4.64 -15.37 1.77
C GLU A 111 4.25 -15.88 3.16
N TRP A 112 3.56 -17.03 3.19
CA TRP A 112 3.01 -17.62 4.42
C TRP A 112 3.83 -18.78 4.97
N GLY A 113 5.03 -19.03 4.42
CA GLY A 113 5.91 -20.11 4.86
C GLY A 113 6.32 -20.04 6.34
N HIS A 114 6.27 -18.84 6.93
CA HIS A 114 6.54 -18.59 8.35
C HIS A 114 5.29 -18.13 9.14
N GLY A 115 4.10 -18.30 8.56
CA GLY A 115 2.82 -17.88 9.13
C GLY A 115 2.11 -16.80 8.30
N VAL A 116 0.82 -16.64 8.55
CA VAL A 116 -0.03 -15.67 7.84
C VAL A 116 0.22 -14.23 8.28
N VAL A 117 0.86 -14.02 9.43
CA VAL A 117 1.23 -12.69 9.92
C VAL A 117 2.64 -12.36 9.42
N ASN A 118 2.71 -11.47 8.45
CA ASN A 118 3.96 -11.03 7.81
C ASN A 118 3.98 -9.50 7.62
N GLY A 119 5.05 -8.99 6.99
CA GLY A 119 5.23 -7.55 6.76
C GLY A 119 4.07 -6.91 6.00
N ASP A 120 3.51 -7.60 5.02
CA ASP A 120 2.37 -7.09 4.24
C ASP A 120 1.11 -6.96 5.09
N LEU A 121 0.83 -7.95 5.96
CA LEU A 121 -0.30 -7.86 6.87
C LEU A 121 -0.11 -6.71 7.89
N PHE A 122 1.10 -6.52 8.41
CA PHE A 122 1.39 -5.37 9.27
C PHE A 122 1.19 -4.04 8.53
N GLY A 123 1.63 -3.94 7.28
CA GLY A 123 1.39 -2.76 6.45
C GLY A 123 -0.12 -2.50 6.24
N LEU A 124 -0.90 -3.55 5.94
CA LEU A 124 -2.36 -3.46 5.86
C LEU A 124 -2.97 -2.96 7.18
N MET A 125 -2.53 -3.49 8.32
CA MET A 125 -2.99 -3.05 9.63
C MET A 125 -2.68 -1.57 9.87
N MET A 126 -1.53 -1.06 9.45
CA MET A 126 -1.19 0.36 9.59
C MET A 126 -2.18 1.24 8.82
N PHE A 127 -2.57 0.85 7.60
CA PHE A 127 -3.61 1.57 6.85
C PHE A 127 -4.99 1.47 7.50
N VAL A 128 -5.37 0.31 8.07
CA VAL A 128 -6.62 0.17 8.82
C VAL A 128 -6.64 1.07 10.04
N ILE A 129 -5.54 1.12 10.80
CA ILE A 129 -5.39 2.02 11.95
C ILE A 129 -5.57 3.47 11.49
N VAL A 130 -4.83 3.90 10.47
CA VAL A 130 -4.93 5.27 9.97
C VAL A 130 -6.35 5.58 9.47
N GLY A 131 -6.97 4.69 8.70
CA GLY A 131 -8.30 4.89 8.14
C GLY A 131 -9.42 4.93 9.19
N THR A 132 -9.28 4.18 10.29
CA THR A 132 -10.28 4.14 11.37
C THR A 132 -10.12 5.29 12.37
N LEU A 133 -8.88 5.75 12.57
CA LEU A 133 -8.54 6.71 13.60
C LEU A 133 -8.40 8.16 13.09
N ALA A 134 -8.23 8.39 11.79
CA ALA A 134 -8.10 9.72 11.18
C ALA A 134 -9.42 10.47 10.95
#